data_AF-A0A836ITH5-F1
#
_entry.id   AF-A0A836ITH5-F1
#
_cell.length_a   1.000
_cell.length_b   1.000
_cell.length_c   1.000
_cell.angle_alpha   90.00
_cell.angle_beta   90.00
_cell.angle_gamma   90.00
#
_symmetry.space_group_name_H-M   'P 1'
#
loop_
_entity.id
_entity.type
_entity.pdbx_description
1 polymer ?
#
loop_
_entity_poly.entity_id
_entity_poly.type
_entity_poly.pdbx_seq_one_letter_code
_entity_poly.pdbx_strand_id
1 'polypeptide(L)' 'MSSTAAKMRARSHQNLPRLSKEEKLKRREERESRKSTVPQWLIWTMILTVVGSSLVNIYFSVIHSPKMID' A
#
# COMPACT_ATOMS: atom_id res chain seq x y z
N MET A 1 1.65 32.16 -23.02
CA MET A 1 0.93 31.78 -21.78
C MET A 1 -0.56 31.75 -22.08
N SER A 2 -1.22 30.58 -22.11
CA SER A 2 -2.68 30.52 -22.31
C SER A 2 -3.40 30.81 -20.99
N SER A 3 -4.41 31.69 -21.04
CA SER A 3 -5.16 32.10 -19.85
C SER A 3 -6.01 30.93 -19.32
N THR A 4 -6.24 30.91 -18.01
CA THR A 4 -7.06 29.89 -17.32
C THR A 4 -8.45 29.72 -17.98
N ALA A 5 -9.02 30.82 -18.49
CA ALA A 5 -10.28 30.84 -19.23
C ALA A 5 -10.19 30.10 -20.59
N ALA A 6 -9.08 30.23 -21.32
CA ALA A 6 -8.87 29.50 -22.57
C ALA A 6 -8.75 27.99 -22.31
N LYS A 7 -8.09 27.60 -21.22
CA LYS A 7 -7.97 26.19 -20.79
C LYS A 7 -9.30 25.59 -20.35
N MET A 8 -10.17 26.37 -19.72
CA MET A 8 -11.52 25.94 -19.33
C MET A 8 -12.45 25.74 -20.54
N ARG A 9 -12.44 26.66 -21.51
CA ARG A 9 -13.20 26.49 -22.76
C ARG A 9 -12.71 25.29 -23.58
N ALA A 10 -11.40 25.06 -23.64
CA ALA A 10 -10.88 23.89 -24.35
C ALA A 10 -11.39 22.56 -23.77
N ARG A 11 -11.65 22.50 -22.45
CA ARG A 11 -12.21 21.30 -21.79
C ARG A 11 -13.71 21.12 -22.03
N SER A 12 -14.48 22.20 -22.19
CA SER A 12 -15.92 22.09 -22.45
C SER A 12 -16.23 21.60 -23.86
N HIS A 13 -15.33 21.82 -24.82
CA HIS A 13 -15.45 21.33 -26.20
C HIS A 13 -14.90 19.91 -26.39
N GLN A 14 -14.27 19.32 -25.37
CA GLN A 14 -13.82 17.94 -25.43
C GLN A 14 -15.02 17.03 -25.09
N ASN A 15 -15.63 16.47 -26.13
CA ASN A 15 -16.60 15.38 -25.98
C ASN A 15 -15.91 14.21 -25.27
N LEU A 16 -16.23 14.03 -23.98
CA LEU A 16 -15.75 12.90 -23.20
C LEU A 16 -16.32 11.63 -23.82
N PRO A 17 -15.49 10.65 -24.22
CA PRO A 17 -15.99 9.38 -24.72
C PRO A 17 -16.84 8.74 -23.62
N ARG A 18 -18.04 8.28 -23.99
CA ARG A 18 -18.91 7.50 -23.09
C ARG A 18 -18.21 6.18 -22.81
N LEU A 19 -17.49 6.15 -21.69
CA LEU A 19 -16.79 4.98 -21.21
C LEU A 19 -17.80 3.84 -20.98
N SER A 20 -17.52 2.66 -21.55
CA SER A 20 -18.36 1.47 -21.36
C SER A 20 -18.40 1.09 -19.88
N LYS A 21 -19.47 0.40 -19.45
CA LYS A 21 -19.62 -0.03 -18.03
C LYS A 21 -18.41 -0.86 -17.57
N GLU A 22 -17.85 -1.67 -18.46
CA GLU A 22 -16.68 -2.52 -18.19
C GLU A 22 -15.40 -1.71 -17.98
N GLU A 23 -15.17 -0.70 -18.80
CA GLU A 23 -14.02 0.19 -18.68
C GLU A 23 -14.08 1.05 -17.40
N LYS A 24 -15.29 1.39 -16.93
CA LYS A 24 -15.47 2.06 -15.63
C LYS A 24 -15.11 1.14 -14.46
N LEU A 25 -15.40 -0.15 -14.59
CA LEU A 25 -15.10 -1.15 -13.57
C LEU A 25 -13.58 -1.38 -13.48
N LYS A 26 -12.93 -1.58 -14.64
CA LYS A 26 -11.47 -1.73 -14.72
C LYS A 26 -10.70 -0.54 -14.15
N ARG A 27 -11.17 0.70 -14.40
CA ARG A 27 -10.57 1.89 -13.78
C ARG A 27 -10.80 2.00 -12.26
N ARG A 28 -11.84 1.38 -11.71
CA ARG A 28 -12.03 1.29 -10.25
C ARG A 28 -11.06 0.28 -9.65
N GLU A 29 -10.94 -0.89 -10.25
CA GLU A 29 -9.98 -1.92 -9.84
C GLU A 29 -8.53 -1.43 -9.92
N GLU A 30 -8.16 -0.68 -10.98
CA GLU A 30 -6.84 -0.05 -11.10
C GLU A 30 -6.60 1.03 -10.02
N ARG A 31 -7.65 1.70 -9.55
CA ARG A 31 -7.54 2.69 -8.46
C ARG A 31 -7.47 2.04 -7.09
N GLU A 32 -8.17 0.91 -6.91
CA GLU A 32 -8.19 0.15 -5.68
C GLU A 32 -6.87 -0.62 -5.50
N SER A 33 -6.37 -1.28 -6.54
CA SER A 33 -5.07 -1.97 -6.53
C SER A 33 -3.87 -1.04 -6.31
N ARG A 34 -3.90 0.17 -6.90
CA ARG A 34 -2.89 1.20 -6.64
C ARG A 34 -3.01 1.82 -5.26
N LYS A 35 -4.21 1.91 -4.69
CA LYS A 35 -4.41 2.32 -3.28
C LYS A 35 -3.94 1.25 -2.29
N SER A 36 -4.05 -0.02 -2.65
CA SER A 36 -3.68 -1.15 -1.80
C SER A 36 -2.25 -1.65 -2.03
N THR A 37 -1.42 -0.94 -2.80
CA THR A 37 -0.01 -1.30 -2.96
C THR A 37 0.71 -1.01 -1.65
N VAL A 38 0.73 -2.00 -0.76
CA VAL A 38 1.49 -1.97 0.49
C VAL A 38 2.94 -1.65 0.15
N PRO A 39 3.52 -0.58 0.73
CA PRO A 39 4.84 -0.18 0.33
C PRO A 39 5.86 -1.22 0.80
N GLN A 40 6.84 -1.51 -0.04
CA GLN A 40 7.78 -2.62 0.17
C GLN A 40 8.57 -2.50 1.49
N TRP A 41 8.83 -1.28 1.95
CA TRP A 41 9.46 -1.04 3.25
C TRP A 41 8.61 -1.49 4.44
N LEU A 42 7.27 -1.45 4.31
CA LEU A 42 6.35 -1.94 5.35
C LEU A 42 6.49 -3.45 5.50
N ILE A 43 6.60 -4.17 4.38
CA ILE A 43 6.81 -5.62 4.38
C ILE A 43 8.14 -5.96 5.06
N TRP A 44 9.21 -5.25 4.72
CA TRP A 44 10.53 -5.43 5.34
C TRP A 44 10.53 -5.16 6.84
N THR A 45 9.87 -4.08 7.29
CA THR A 45 9.78 -3.76 8.73
C THR A 45 8.93 -4.78 9.48
N MET A 46 7.85 -5.29 8.87
CA MET A 46 7.03 -6.35 9.47
C MET A 46 7.83 -7.64 9.65
N ILE A 47 8.64 -8.04 8.66
CA ILE A 47 9.53 -9.21 8.76
C ILE A 47 10.57 -9.00 9.86
N LEU A 48 11.24 -7.85 9.88
CA LEU A 48 12.30 -7.55 10.85
C LEU A 48 11.76 -7.51 12.29
N THR A 49 10.56 -6.98 12.49
CA THR A 49 9.93 -6.94 13.83
C THR A 49 9.49 -8.33 14.31
N VAL A 50 8.91 -9.16 13.44
CA VAL A 50 8.52 -10.54 13.80
C VAL A 50 9.74 -11.40 14.12
N VAL A 51 10.79 -11.35 13.29
CA VAL A 51 12.02 -12.12 13.52
C VAL A 51 12.76 -11.60 14.75
N GLY A 52 12.91 -10.28 14.88
CA GLY A 52 13.57 -9.65 16.02
C GLY A 52 12.87 -9.96 17.35
N SER A 53 11.54 -9.84 17.40
CA SER A 53 10.77 -10.19 18.61
C SER A 53 10.88 -11.67 18.96
N SER A 54 10.84 -12.56 17.98
CA SER A 54 11.02 -14.00 18.20
C SER A 54 12.39 -14.33 18.79
N LEU A 55 13.47 -13.73 18.26
CA LEU A 55 14.83 -13.93 18.77
C LEU A 55 14.99 -13.44 20.21
N VAL A 56 14.46 -12.25 20.52
CA VAL A 56 14.48 -11.69 21.88
C VAL A 56 13.69 -12.58 22.83
N ASN A 57 12.52 -13.06 22.41
CA ASN A 57 11.69 -13.94 23.22
C ASN A 57 12.38 -15.28 23.51
N ILE A 58 13.04 -15.88 22.52
CA ILE A 58 13.85 -17.09 22.70
C ILE A 58 15.03 -16.82 23.64
N TYR A 59 15.73 -15.71 23.46
CA TYR A 59 16.88 -15.34 24.29
C TYR A 59 16.49 -15.18 25.76
N PHE A 60 15.43 -14.41 26.02
CA PHE A 60 14.87 -14.27 27.37
C PHE A 60 14.38 -15.62 27.90
N SER A 61 13.70 -16.42 27.08
CA SER A 61 13.23 -17.74 27.48
C SER A 61 14.36 -18.68 27.86
N VAL A 62 15.55 -18.59 27.22
CA VAL A 62 16.70 -19.45 27.53
C VAL A 62 17.45 -18.95 28.76
N ILE A 63 17.66 -17.64 28.88
CA ILE A 63 18.44 -17.05 29.99
C ILE A 63 17.66 -17.03 31.29
N HIS A 64 16.37 -16.73 31.22
CA HIS A 64 15.47 -16.80 32.37
C HIS A 64 14.78 -18.16 32.48
N SER A 65 15.13 -19.15 31.66
CA SER A 65 14.70 -20.52 31.93
C SER A 65 15.29 -20.92 33.28
N PRO A 66 14.49 -21.15 34.33
CA PRO A 66 15.02 -21.75 35.52
C PRO A 66 15.52 -23.14 35.11
N LYS A 67 16.83 -23.35 35.18
CA LYS A 67 17.37 -24.71 35.13
C LYS A 67 16.72 -25.43 36.29
N MET A 68 15.77 -26.31 36.01
CA MET A 68 15.31 -27.28 37.00
C MET A 68 16.51 -28.19 37.24
N ILE A 69 17.28 -27.83 38.26
CA ILE A 69 18.34 -28.65 38.82
C ILE A 69 17.60 -29.68 39.66
N ASP A 70 17.33 -30.84 39.06
CA ASP A 70 17.13 -32.09 39.80
C ASP A 70 18.50 -32.62 40.26
#